data_AF-E9HQW8-F1
#
_entry.id   AF-E9HQW8-F1
#
_cell.length_a   1.000
_cell.length_b   1.000
_cell.length_c   1.000
_cell.angle_alpha   90.00
_cell.angle_beta   90.00
_cell.angle_gamma   90.00
#
_symmetry.space_group_name_H-M   'P 1'
#
loop_
_entity.id
_entity.type
_entity.pdbx_description
1 polymer ?
#
loop_
_entity_poly.entity_id
_entity_poly.type
_entity_poly.pdbx_seq_one_letter_code
_entity_poly.pdbx_strand_id
1 'polypeptide(L)'
;FPVDNVRKAASLGCCAIYAREDCVGTGLSRLDAFITFEALSRGCVSTTAHISIHNMCAWMMYTFGREDLRKTWIPQLASIEKLASCCITEPGAGSDAGSLNTAAKKSGNDLLLNSAKVTKN
;
A
#
# COMPACT_ATOMS: atom_id res chain seq x y z
N PHE A 1 15.06 -6.55 -1.73
CA PHE A 1 14.23 -5.43 -1.24
C PHE A 1 14.84 -4.88 0.06
N PRO A 2 15.03 -3.56 0.23
CA PRO A 2 15.84 -2.98 1.32
C PRO A 2 15.02 -2.74 2.61
N VAL A 3 14.59 -3.81 3.28
CA VAL A 3 13.68 -3.74 4.45
C VAL A 3 14.18 -2.79 5.54
N ASP A 4 15.47 -2.83 5.88
CA ASP A 4 16.02 -2.01 6.97
C ASP A 4 15.97 -0.50 6.65
N ASN A 5 16.17 -0.12 5.39
CA ASN A 5 16.05 1.28 4.97
C ASN A 5 14.58 1.73 5.01
N VAL A 6 13.65 0.86 4.63
CA VAL A 6 12.21 1.17 4.67
C VAL A 6 11.73 1.26 6.12
N ARG A 7 12.23 0.44 7.05
CA ARG A 7 11.95 0.59 8.49
C ARG A 7 12.47 1.91 9.06
N LYS A 8 13.64 2.38 8.62
CA LYS A 8 14.16 3.71 9.01
C LYS A 8 13.28 4.84 8.46
N ALA A 9 12.73 4.70 7.26
CA ALA A 9 11.74 5.64 6.73
C ALA A 9 10.43 5.58 7.53
N ALA A 10 9.99 4.38 7.92
CA ALA A 10 8.82 4.18 8.76
C ALA A 10 8.96 4.85 10.14
N SER A 11 10.13 4.77 10.77
CA SER A 11 10.38 5.46 12.05
C SER A 11 10.33 6.99 11.95
N LEU A 12 10.38 7.54 10.73
CA LEU A 12 10.18 8.97 10.44
C LEU A 12 8.73 9.30 10.03
N GLY A 13 7.82 8.32 10.07
CA GLY A 13 6.41 8.49 9.71
C GLY A 13 6.10 8.37 8.22
N CYS A 14 7.03 7.85 7.39
CA CYS A 14 6.86 7.83 5.94
C CYS A 14 6.03 6.66 5.38
N CYS A 15 5.49 5.75 6.22
CA CYS A 15 4.88 4.49 5.77
C CYS A 15 3.38 4.32 6.07
N ALA A 16 2.71 5.36 6.58
CA ALA A 16 1.25 5.43 6.67
C ALA A 16 0.78 6.89 6.69
N ILE A 17 1.28 7.68 5.73
CA ILE A 17 1.23 9.15 5.74
C ILE A 17 -0.20 9.68 5.83
N TYR A 18 -1.13 9.03 5.12
CA TYR A 18 -2.52 9.48 5.01
C TYR A 18 -3.46 8.89 6.07
N ALA A 19 -3.01 7.89 6.84
CA ALA A 19 -3.77 7.39 7.97
C ALA A 19 -3.64 8.38 9.12
N ARG A 20 -4.68 8.56 9.94
CA ARG A 20 -4.60 9.46 11.09
C ARG A 20 -3.97 8.75 12.29
N GLU A 21 -3.69 9.55 13.32
CA GLU A 21 -3.05 9.11 14.56
C GLU A 21 -3.84 8.06 15.33
N ASP A 22 -5.16 7.98 15.13
CA ASP A 22 -6.03 6.95 15.72
C ASP A 22 -5.62 5.53 15.34
N CYS A 23 -4.87 5.39 14.23
CA CYS A 23 -4.26 4.15 13.78
C CYS A 23 -2.74 4.31 13.56
N VAL A 24 -2.06 5.16 14.35
CA VAL A 24 -0.60 5.42 14.31
C VAL A 24 -0.04 5.94 12.96
N GLY A 25 -0.91 6.47 12.10
CA GLY A 25 -0.48 7.23 10.92
C GLY A 25 -0.15 8.69 11.27
N THR A 26 0.39 9.44 10.31
CA THR A 26 0.81 10.84 10.53
C THR A 26 -0.26 11.87 10.19
N GLY A 27 -1.34 11.46 9.51
CA GLY A 27 -2.46 12.35 9.14
C GLY A 27 -2.09 13.49 8.19
N LEU A 28 -0.94 13.38 7.51
CA LEU A 28 -0.41 14.42 6.66
C LEU A 28 -1.16 14.52 5.33
N SER A 29 -1.06 15.69 4.71
CA SER A 29 -1.74 16.00 3.46
C SER A 29 -1.05 15.35 2.25
N ARG A 30 -1.71 15.42 1.08
CA ARG A 30 -1.10 15.03 -0.20
C ARG A 30 0.12 15.88 -0.57
N LEU A 31 0.14 17.15 -0.16
CA LEU A 31 1.29 18.02 -0.41
C LEU A 31 2.50 17.58 0.43
N ASP A 32 2.28 17.27 1.70
CA ASP A 32 3.33 16.79 2.59
C ASP A 32 3.91 15.45 2.10
N ALA A 33 3.04 14.54 1.63
CA ALA A 33 3.45 13.28 1.03
C ALA A 33 4.28 13.50 -0.25
N PHE A 34 3.86 14.43 -1.12
CA PHE A 34 4.61 14.79 -2.33
C PHE A 34 6.03 15.27 -1.98
N ILE A 35 6.15 16.21 -1.05
CA ILE A 35 7.45 16.74 -0.60
C ILE A 35 8.32 15.62 0.01
N THR A 36 7.71 14.75 0.81
CA THR A 36 8.38 13.59 1.42
C THR A 36 8.93 12.65 0.36
N PHE A 37 8.13 12.28 -0.64
CA PHE A 37 8.55 11.39 -1.72
C PHE A 37 9.57 12.04 -2.65
N GLU A 38 9.47 13.34 -2.91
CA GLU A 38 10.51 14.07 -3.65
C GLU A 38 11.86 13.98 -2.93
N ALA A 39 11.89 14.25 -1.62
CA ALA A 39 13.10 14.18 -0.81
C ALA A 39 13.70 12.77 -0.78
N LEU A 40 12.89 11.73 -0.54
CA LEU A 40 13.34 10.33 -0.53
C LEU A 40 13.87 9.87 -1.91
N SER A 41 13.27 10.37 -3.00
CA SER A 41 13.68 10.02 -4.36
C SER A 41 15.09 10.50 -4.71
N ARG A 42 15.60 11.54 -4.04
CA ARG A 42 17.00 11.99 -4.19
C ARG A 42 18.00 10.92 -3.73
N GLY A 43 17.60 10.03 -2.83
CA GLY A 43 18.40 8.88 -2.40
C GLY A 43 18.17 7.65 -3.28
N CYS A 44 16.93 7.21 -3.44
CA CYS A 44 16.60 6.06 -4.29
C CYS A 44 15.16 6.13 -4.82
N VAL A 45 15.04 6.34 -6.13
CA VAL A 45 13.75 6.39 -6.82
C VAL A 45 12.98 5.07 -6.70
N SER A 46 13.66 3.92 -6.88
CA SER A 46 13.01 2.60 -6.82
C SER A 46 12.42 2.29 -5.44
N THR A 47 13.16 2.58 -4.36
CA THR A 47 12.68 2.38 -2.99
C THR A 47 11.52 3.33 -2.68
N THR A 48 11.63 4.58 -3.13
CA THR A 48 10.57 5.58 -2.92
C THR A 48 9.29 5.23 -3.68
N ALA A 49 9.41 4.72 -4.90
CA ALA A 49 8.26 4.23 -5.66
C ALA A 49 7.53 3.12 -4.90
N HIS A 50 8.25 2.18 -4.27
CA HIS A 50 7.64 1.19 -3.40
C HIS A 50 6.96 1.82 -2.17
N ILE A 51 7.63 2.74 -1.47
CA ILE A 51 7.04 3.44 -0.30
C ILE A 51 5.75 4.19 -0.71
N SER A 52 5.72 4.78 -1.89
CA SER A 52 4.51 5.43 -2.44
C SER A 52 3.37 4.42 -2.67
N ILE A 53 3.65 3.28 -3.32
CA ILE A 53 2.66 2.20 -3.49
C ILE A 53 2.17 1.66 -2.14
N HIS A 54 3.09 1.47 -1.19
CA HIS A 54 2.77 1.04 0.17
C HIS A 54 1.80 2.02 0.85
N ASN A 55 2.07 3.33 0.77
CA ASN A 55 1.18 4.36 1.31
C ASN A 55 -0.19 4.38 0.63
N MET A 56 -0.27 4.13 -0.67
CA MET A 56 -1.54 3.98 -1.37
C MET A 56 -2.35 2.80 -0.80
N CYS A 57 -1.72 1.64 -0.58
CA CYS A 57 -2.37 0.49 0.03
C CYS A 57 -2.84 0.77 1.47
N ALA A 58 -1.97 1.38 2.30
CA ALA A 58 -2.31 1.76 3.66
C ALA A 58 -3.49 2.77 3.69
N TRP A 59 -3.49 3.74 2.78
CA TRP A 59 -4.59 4.70 2.63
C TRP A 59 -5.91 4.03 2.23
N MET A 60 -5.89 3.10 1.27
CA MET A 60 -7.09 2.35 0.88
C MET A 60 -7.66 1.55 2.06
N MET A 61 -6.80 0.86 2.83
CA MET A 61 -7.20 0.14 4.03
C MET A 61 -7.78 1.09 5.09
N TYR A 62 -7.12 2.22 5.36
CA TYR A 62 -7.58 3.20 6.35
C TYR A 62 -8.89 3.90 5.95
N THR A 63 -9.08 4.17 4.67
CA THR A 63 -10.23 4.94 4.19
C THR A 63 -11.46 4.06 4.01
N PHE A 64 -11.30 2.86 3.44
CA PHE A 64 -12.41 2.01 3.02
C PHE A 64 -12.55 0.72 3.84
N GLY A 65 -11.54 0.37 4.64
CA GLY A 65 -11.57 -0.81 5.49
C GLY A 65 -12.53 -0.67 6.67
N ARG A 66 -13.03 -1.80 7.16
CA ARG A 66 -13.79 -1.86 8.42
C ARG A 66 -12.90 -1.46 9.59
N GLU A 67 -13.49 -0.88 10.64
CA GLU A 67 -12.74 -0.33 11.78
C GLU A 67 -11.78 -1.32 12.46
N ASP A 68 -12.21 -2.56 12.66
CA ASP A 68 -11.37 -3.64 13.20
C ASP A 68 -10.16 -3.95 12.31
N LEU A 69 -10.34 -3.98 10.99
CA LEU A 69 -9.26 -4.18 10.02
C LEU A 69 -8.29 -3.01 10.04
N ARG A 70 -8.79 -1.77 10.14
CA ARG A 70 -7.95 -0.57 10.21
C ARG A 70 -7.06 -0.58 11.45
N LYS A 71 -7.66 -0.82 12.62
CA LYS A 71 -6.94 -0.91 13.90
C LYS A 71 -5.93 -2.05 13.93
N THR A 72 -6.16 -3.12 13.18
CA THR A 72 -5.23 -4.27 13.10
C THR A 72 -4.09 -4.02 12.11
N TRP A 73 -4.41 -3.58 10.89
CA TRP A 73 -3.45 -3.57 9.78
C TRP A 73 -2.63 -2.30 9.68
N ILE A 74 -3.21 -1.12 9.94
CA ILE A 74 -2.48 0.14 9.77
C ILE A 74 -1.25 0.21 10.69
N PRO A 75 -1.29 -0.19 11.98
CA PRO A 75 -0.07 -0.19 12.79
C PRO A 75 1.04 -1.10 12.26
N GLN A 76 0.68 -2.26 11.69
CA GLN A 76 1.65 -3.20 11.09
C GLN A 76 2.26 -2.65 9.80
N LEU A 77 1.47 -1.91 9.02
CA LEU A 77 1.93 -1.24 7.79
C LEU A 77 2.81 -0.03 8.12
N ALA A 78 2.36 0.81 9.06
CA ALA A 78 3.07 1.99 9.52
C ALA A 78 4.47 1.68 10.05
N SER A 79 4.61 0.55 10.75
CA SER A 79 5.88 0.08 11.33
C SER A 79 6.72 -0.79 10.38
N ILE A 80 6.18 -1.16 9.20
CA ILE A 80 6.82 -2.08 8.25
C ILE A 80 7.07 -3.47 8.89
N GLU A 81 6.24 -3.87 9.85
CA GLU A 81 6.11 -5.28 10.22
C GLU A 81 5.53 -6.09 9.03
N LYS A 82 4.59 -5.47 8.32
CA LYS A 82 4.01 -5.97 7.08
C LYS A 82 4.27 -5.00 5.94
N LEU A 83 4.49 -5.54 4.76
CA LEU A 83 4.59 -4.78 3.52
C LEU A 83 3.33 -5.01 2.69
N ALA A 84 2.77 -3.93 2.14
CA ALA A 84 1.65 -3.99 1.22
C ALA A 84 2.11 -3.76 -0.22
N SER A 85 1.35 -4.33 -1.15
CA SER A 85 1.52 -4.14 -2.59
C SER A 85 0.16 -4.02 -3.27
N CYS A 86 0.14 -3.43 -4.45
CA CYS A 86 -1.06 -3.29 -5.27
C CYS A 86 -1.08 -4.35 -6.37
N CYS A 87 -2.13 -5.16 -6.41
CA CYS A 87 -2.25 -6.31 -7.30
C CYS A 87 -3.36 -6.10 -8.34
N ILE A 88 -3.23 -5.10 -9.21
CA ILE A 88 -4.24 -4.77 -10.23
C ILE A 88 -3.93 -5.47 -11.56
N THR A 89 -2.74 -5.23 -12.13
CA THR A 89 -2.37 -5.65 -13.49
C THR A 89 -2.36 -7.16 -13.68
N GLU A 90 -2.89 -7.62 -14.80
CA GLU A 90 -2.95 -9.02 -15.26
C GLU A 90 -2.22 -9.16 -16.61
N PRO A 91 -1.83 -10.38 -17.03
CA PRO A 91 -1.17 -10.60 -18.32
C PRO A 91 -1.93 -10.00 -19.52
N GLY A 92 -3.27 -10.00 -19.48
CA GLY A 92 -4.14 -9.44 -20.52
C GLY A 92 -4.73 -8.06 -20.21
N ALA A 93 -4.57 -7.53 -18.99
CA ALA A 93 -5.23 -6.31 -18.54
C ALA A 93 -4.26 -5.39 -17.78
N GLY A 94 -3.79 -4.35 -18.47
CA GLY A 94 -2.87 -3.35 -17.92
C GLY A 94 -3.47 -1.95 -17.90
N SER A 95 -3.40 -1.24 -19.02
CA SER A 95 -4.00 0.09 -19.17
C SER A 95 -5.53 0.02 -19.13
N ASP A 96 -6.11 -1.04 -19.69
CA ASP A 96 -7.51 -1.37 -19.55
C ASP A 96 -7.72 -2.23 -18.30
N ALA A 97 -7.68 -1.60 -17.12
CA ALA A 97 -7.88 -2.30 -15.85
C ALA A 97 -9.33 -2.83 -15.67
N GLY A 98 -10.29 -2.31 -16.45
CA GLY A 98 -11.69 -2.71 -16.39
C GLY A 98 -11.94 -4.11 -16.96
N SER A 99 -11.07 -4.60 -17.83
CA SER A 99 -11.17 -5.94 -18.46
C SER A 99 -10.42 -7.04 -17.69
N LEU A 100 -10.19 -6.85 -16.39
CA LEU A 100 -9.59 -7.87 -15.54
C LEU A 100 -10.44 -9.15 -15.50
N ASN A 101 -9.77 -10.31 -15.43
CA ASN A 101 -10.38 -11.63 -15.37
C ASN A 101 -10.31 -12.27 -13.97
N THR A 102 -9.59 -11.66 -13.02
CA THR A 102 -9.58 -12.13 -11.63
C THR A 102 -11.00 -12.23 -11.09
N ALA A 103 -11.35 -13.41 -10.59
CA ALA A 103 -12.67 -13.70 -10.05
C ALA A 103 -12.58 -14.10 -8.57
N ALA A 104 -13.48 -13.54 -7.77
CA ALA A 104 -13.68 -13.94 -6.37
C ALA A 104 -15.12 -14.45 -6.20
N LYS A 105 -15.29 -15.76 -6.02
CA LYS A 105 -16.60 -16.38 -5.81
C LYS A 105 -16.83 -16.67 -4.33
N LYS A 106 -17.97 -16.24 -3.79
CA LYS A 106 -18.36 -16.56 -2.41
C LYS A 106 -18.57 -18.07 -2.25
N SER A 107 -17.97 -18.63 -1.20
CA SER A 107 -18.11 -20.04 -0.80
C SER A 107 -18.31 -20.09 0.72
N GLY A 108 -19.57 -20.06 1.16
CA GLY A 108 -19.91 -19.93 2.58
C GLY A 108 -19.42 -18.58 3.15
N ASN A 109 -18.49 -18.64 4.10
CA ASN A 109 -17.86 -17.47 4.72
C ASN A 109 -16.55 -17.04 4.04
N ASP A 110 -16.10 -17.79 3.02
CA ASP A 110 -14.84 -17.55 2.32
C ASP A 110 -15.05 -17.02 0.90
N LEU A 111 -13.96 -16.56 0.28
CA LEU A 111 -13.87 -16.23 -1.15
C LEU A 111 -12.90 -17.20 -1.82
N LEU A 112 -13.38 -17.92 -2.84
CA LEU A 112 -12.53 -18.65 -3.77
C LEU A 112 -12.00 -17.67 -4.81
N LEU A 113 -10.71 -17.32 -4.68
CA LEU A 113 -10.02 -16.40 -5.57
C LEU A 113 -9.30 -17.18 -6.68
N ASN A 114 -9.63 -16.88 -7.94
CA ASN A 114 -8.86 -17.31 -9.11
C ASN A 114 -8.29 -16.07 -9.80
N SER A 115 -6.97 -15.92 -9.75
CA SER A 115 -6.29 -14.70 -10.20
C SER A 115 -4.89 -15.00 -10.72
N ALA A 116 -4.45 -14.23 -11.73
CA ALA A 116 -3.06 -14.16 -12.15
C ALA A 116 -2.66 -12.68 -12.29
N LYS A 117 -1.69 -12.24 -11.48
CA LYS A 117 -1.23 -10.83 -11.42
C LYS A 117 0.24 -10.75 -11.84
N VAL A 118 0.59 -9.71 -12.57
CA VAL A 118 1.95 -9.49 -13.07
C VAL A 118 2.34 -8.02 -13.00
N THR A 119 3.63 -7.74 -12.93
CA THR A 119 4.19 -6.43 -13.26
C THR A 119 4.63 -6.48 -14.71
N LYS A 120 4.31 -5.46 -15.52
CA LYS A 120 4.83 -5.39 -16.89
C LYS A 120 6.35 -5.27 -16.83
N ASN A 121 7.05 -6.14 -17.57
CA ASN A 121 8.48 -5.98 -17.86
C ASN A 121 8.68 -4.85 -18.86
#